data_AF-A0A520HL84-F1
#
_entry.id   AF-A0A520HL84-F1
#
_cell.length_a   1.000
_cell.length_b   1.000
_cell.length_c   1.000
_cell.angle_alpha   90.00
_cell.angle_beta   90.00
_cell.angle_gamma   90.00
#
_symmetry.space_group_name_H-M   'P 1'
#
loop_
_entity.id
_entity.type
_entity.pdbx_description
1 polymer ?
#
loop_
_entity_poly.entity_id
_entity_poly.type
_entity_poly.pdbx_seq_one_letter_code
_entity_poly.pdbx_strand_id
1 'polypeptide(L)'
;MRAALTLAERTRGRTAPNPNVGCVIVNDDRVVGRGWTQAGGRPHAEAMALVQAGEQSRGATCYVTLEPCAHESPRGPACSDLLIEGGVARAIVGLEDPDPRTAGRGIARLRAAGIKVEV
;
A
#
# COMPACT_ATOMS: atom_id res chain seq x y z
N MET A 1 1.68 2.25 11.97
CA MET A 1 2.34 3.25 11.11
C MET A 1 3.87 3.30 11.24
N ARG A 2 4.48 3.56 12.42
CA ARG A 2 5.95 3.73 12.53
C ARG A 2 6.79 2.63 11.87
N ALA A 3 6.40 1.37 12.03
CA ALA A 3 7.10 0.26 11.37
C ALA A 3 7.08 0.34 9.82
N ALA A 4 5.98 0.82 9.23
CA ALA A 4 5.89 1.04 7.79
C ALA A 4 6.82 2.19 7.34
N LEU A 5 6.89 3.29 8.11
CA LEU A 5 7.86 4.37 7.85
C LEU A 5 9.31 3.87 7.89
N THR A 6 9.67 3.02 8.86
CA THR A 6 11.00 2.41 8.92
C THR A 6 11.29 1.51 7.72
N LEU A 7 10.28 0.81 7.17
CA LEU A 7 10.45 0.02 5.95
C LEU A 7 10.67 0.91 4.73
N ALA A 8 9.98 2.06 4.63
CA ALA A 8 10.13 3.00 3.52
C ALA A 8 11.57 3.54 3.39
N GLU A 9 12.29 3.70 4.50
CA GLU A 9 13.68 4.18 4.49
C GLU A 9 14.66 3.22 3.80
N ARG A 10 14.34 1.92 3.68
CA ARG A 10 15.25 0.89 3.13
C ARG A 10 15.71 1.16 1.70
N THR A 11 14.91 1.87 0.92
CA THR A 11 15.18 2.15 -0.50
C THR A 11 15.27 3.63 -0.79
N ARG A 12 15.45 4.46 0.25
CA ARG A 12 15.59 5.91 0.12
C ARG A 12 16.63 6.29 -0.94
N GLY A 13 16.21 7.11 -1.90
CA GLY A 13 17.04 7.55 -3.02
C GLY A 13 17.22 6.52 -4.15
N ARG A 14 16.58 5.35 -4.07
CA ARG A 14 16.73 4.25 -5.04
C ARG A 14 15.43 3.87 -5.76
N THR A 15 14.30 4.50 -5.41
CA THR A 15 12.98 4.21 -5.99
C THR A 15 12.61 5.11 -7.16
N ALA A 16 13.44 6.10 -7.50
CA ALA A 16 13.15 7.07 -8.55
C ALA A 16 12.75 6.36 -9.87
N PRO A 17 11.70 6.85 -10.56
CA PRO A 17 10.95 8.08 -10.31
C PRO A 17 9.82 7.97 -9.26
N ASN A 18 9.61 6.80 -8.65
CA ASN A 18 8.52 6.56 -7.72
C ASN A 18 8.90 6.93 -6.26
N PRO A 19 7.92 7.22 -5.38
CA PRO A 19 8.17 7.52 -3.98
C PRO A 19 8.65 6.30 -3.17
N ASN A 20 9.35 6.59 -2.07
CA ASN A 20 9.69 5.57 -1.07
C ASN A 20 8.45 5.34 -0.19
N VAL A 21 7.85 4.16 -0.32
CA VAL A 21 6.65 3.78 0.44
C VAL A 21 6.96 2.54 1.26
N GLY A 22 6.39 2.46 2.45
CA GLY A 22 6.39 1.25 3.27
C GLY A 22 4.96 0.79 3.54
N CYS A 23 4.80 -0.51 3.67
CA CYS A 23 3.52 -1.16 3.94
C CYS A 23 3.67 -2.29 4.95
N VAL A 24 2.73 -2.38 5.89
CA VAL A 24 2.63 -3.48 6.87
C VAL A 24 1.18 -3.95 6.90
N ILE A 25 0.96 -5.25 6.77
CA ILE A 25 -0.36 -5.88 6.91
C ILE A 25 -0.40 -6.61 8.26
N VAL A 26 -1.41 -6.28 9.06
CA VAL A 26 -1.64 -6.85 10.39
C VAL A 26 -2.97 -7.58 10.40
N ASN A 27 -2.95 -8.84 10.82
CA ASN A 27 -4.13 -9.65 11.05
C ASN A 27 -4.03 -10.29 12.44
N ASP A 28 -5.11 -10.21 13.24
CA ASP A 28 -5.15 -10.68 14.64
C ASP A 28 -3.92 -10.27 15.47
N ASP A 29 -3.61 -8.97 15.47
CA ASP A 29 -2.45 -8.36 16.15
C ASP A 29 -1.07 -8.89 15.73
N ARG A 30 -1.01 -9.65 14.63
CA ARG A 30 0.23 -10.20 14.06
C ARG A 30 0.56 -9.55 12.74
N VAL A 31 1.83 -9.22 12.55
CA VAL A 31 2.33 -8.78 11.25
C VAL A 31 2.43 -9.99 10.33
N VAL A 32 1.56 -10.04 9.32
CA VAL A 32 1.49 -11.12 8.33
C VAL A 32 2.16 -10.73 7.02
N GLY A 33 2.32 -9.43 6.74
CA GLY A 33 2.99 -8.93 5.55
C GLY A 33 3.75 -7.65 5.79
N ARG A 34 4.90 -7.50 5.12
CA ARG A 34 5.77 -6.32 5.14
C ARG A 34 6.27 -6.05 3.74
N GLY A 35 6.26 -4.79 3.35
CA GLY A 35 6.72 -4.38 2.04
C GLY A 35 7.27 -2.97 2.03
N TRP A 36 8.11 -2.70 1.05
CA TRP A 36 8.60 -1.37 0.71
C TRP A 36 8.74 -1.28 -0.80
N THR A 37 8.69 -0.06 -1.35
CA THR A 37 8.93 0.15 -2.78
C THR A 37 10.34 -0.32 -3.14
N GLN A 38 10.48 -1.24 -4.09
CA GLN A 38 11.79 -1.77 -4.47
C GLN A 38 12.60 -0.77 -5.31
N ALA A 39 13.91 -1.04 -5.45
CA ALA A 39 14.78 -0.23 -6.29
C ALA A 39 14.27 -0.18 -7.74
N GLY A 40 14.36 0.99 -8.39
CA GLY A 40 13.73 1.24 -9.71
C GLY A 40 12.23 1.54 -9.63
N GLY A 41 11.68 1.59 -8.41
CA GLY A 41 10.32 2.08 -8.13
C GLY A 41 9.23 1.00 -8.16
N ARG A 42 9.55 -0.24 -8.53
CA ARG A 42 8.61 -1.37 -8.52
C ARG A 42 9.30 -2.69 -8.14
N PRO A 43 8.59 -3.66 -7.55
CA PRO A 43 7.19 -3.59 -7.09
C PRO A 43 6.96 -2.53 -5.99
N HIS A 44 5.72 -2.06 -5.87
CA HIS A 44 5.32 -1.14 -4.79
C HIS A 44 5.23 -1.87 -3.44
N ALA A 45 5.18 -1.10 -2.36
CA ALA A 45 5.19 -1.63 -1.01
C ALA A 45 4.01 -2.56 -0.71
N GLU A 46 2.82 -2.20 -1.18
CA GLU A 46 1.56 -2.93 -0.96
C GLU A 46 1.59 -4.28 -1.66
N ALA A 47 2.08 -4.32 -2.91
CA ALA A 47 2.23 -5.56 -3.66
C ALA A 47 3.18 -6.54 -2.93
N MET A 48 4.32 -6.04 -2.45
CA MET A 48 5.27 -6.85 -1.68
C MET A 48 4.66 -7.37 -0.36
N ALA A 49 3.94 -6.51 0.36
CA ALA A 49 3.30 -6.89 1.61
C ALA A 49 2.17 -7.91 1.42
N LEU A 50 1.37 -7.78 0.36
CA LEU A 50 0.31 -8.72 -0.02
C LEU A 50 0.89 -10.08 -0.42
N VAL A 51 1.96 -10.10 -1.22
CA VAL A 51 2.65 -11.36 -1.59
C VAL A 51 3.12 -12.10 -0.33
N GLN A 52 3.69 -11.39 0.65
CA GLN A 52 4.10 -12.01 1.90
C GLN A 52 2.91 -12.49 2.76
N ALA A 53 1.84 -11.69 2.82
CA ALA A 53 0.66 -12.02 3.63
C ALA A 53 -0.14 -13.19 3.06
N GLY A 54 -0.22 -13.31 1.74
CA GLY A 54 -1.09 -14.27 1.06
C GLY A 54 -2.54 -14.17 1.55
N GLU A 55 -3.18 -15.31 1.79
CA GLU A 55 -4.57 -15.37 2.30
C GLU A 55 -4.76 -14.69 3.66
N GLN A 56 -3.70 -14.52 4.46
CA GLN A 56 -3.80 -13.84 5.75
C GLN A 56 -4.06 -12.32 5.61
N SER A 57 -4.02 -11.78 4.40
CA SER A 57 -4.43 -10.39 4.12
C SER A 57 -5.94 -10.18 4.14
N ARG A 58 -6.73 -11.25 3.96
CA ARG A 58 -8.19 -11.17 4.00
C ARG A 58 -8.68 -10.81 5.40
N GLY A 59 -9.49 -9.78 5.50
CA GLY A 59 -9.99 -9.25 6.77
C GLY A 59 -8.95 -8.40 7.54
N ALA A 60 -7.72 -8.28 7.05
CA ALA A 60 -6.64 -7.64 7.76
C ALA A 60 -6.71 -6.10 7.72
N THR A 61 -5.85 -5.45 8.52
CA THR A 61 -5.57 -4.02 8.42
C THR A 61 -4.25 -3.77 7.71
N CYS A 62 -4.29 -2.99 6.63
CA CYS A 62 -3.12 -2.48 5.92
C CYS A 62 -2.70 -1.12 6.50
N TYR A 63 -1.42 -0.95 6.81
CA TYR A 63 -0.81 0.33 7.16
C TYR A 63 0.17 0.71 6.05
N VAL A 64 -0.07 1.80 5.36
CA VAL A 64 0.74 2.24 4.21
C VAL A 64 1.11 3.71 4.34
N THR A 65 2.36 4.07 4.05
CA THR A 65 2.88 5.42 4.36
C THR A 65 2.42 6.51 3.38
N LEU A 66 1.90 6.13 2.22
CA LEU A 66 1.36 7.02 1.19
C LEU A 66 0.10 6.38 0.62
N GLU A 67 -0.84 7.19 0.12
CA GLU A 67 -2.05 6.70 -0.52
C GLU A 67 -1.74 5.66 -1.62
N PRO A 68 -2.42 4.50 -1.61
CA PRO A 68 -2.26 3.50 -2.65
C PRO A 68 -2.64 4.06 -4.03
N CYS A 69 -1.75 3.87 -5.00
CA CYS A 69 -1.98 4.40 -6.33
C CYS A 69 -3.27 3.84 -6.96
N ALA A 70 -3.97 4.66 -7.75
CA ALA A 70 -5.22 4.31 -8.44
C ALA A 70 -5.16 4.40 -9.97
N HIS A 71 -4.08 4.97 -10.51
CA HIS A 71 -3.93 5.16 -11.94
C HIS A 71 -3.55 3.86 -12.65
N GLU A 72 -4.04 3.69 -13.87
CA GLU A 72 -3.63 2.60 -14.75
C GLU A 72 -2.17 2.78 -15.17
N SER A 73 -1.44 1.68 -15.24
CA SER A 73 -0.02 1.68 -15.61
C SER A 73 0.32 0.42 -16.40
N PRO A 74 1.10 0.51 -17.48
CA PRO A 74 1.55 -0.67 -18.22
C PRO A 74 2.51 -1.55 -17.39
N ARG A 75 3.04 -1.03 -16.29
CA ARG A 75 3.95 -1.73 -15.38
C ARG A 75 3.24 -2.57 -14.31
N GLY A 76 1.94 -2.79 -14.44
CA GLY A 76 1.13 -3.61 -13.53
C GLY A 76 -0.03 -2.88 -12.86
N PRO A 77 -0.87 -3.62 -12.11
CA PRO A 77 -2.12 -3.12 -11.55
C PRO A 77 -1.90 -2.01 -10.51
N ALA A 78 -2.96 -1.26 -10.26
CA ALA A 78 -3.00 -0.23 -9.24
C ALA A 78 -3.01 -0.86 -7.84
N CYS A 79 -2.31 -0.25 -6.88
CA CYS A 79 -2.22 -0.79 -5.52
C CYS A 79 -3.56 -0.78 -4.80
N SER A 80 -4.45 0.17 -5.10
CA SER A 80 -5.83 0.15 -4.61
C SER A 80 -6.56 -1.14 -5.03
N ASP A 81 -6.36 -1.60 -6.26
CA ASP A 81 -7.03 -2.79 -6.80
C ASP A 81 -6.46 -4.06 -6.16
N LEU A 82 -5.13 -4.12 -6.02
CA LEU A 82 -4.46 -5.22 -5.32
C LEU A 82 -4.93 -5.37 -3.86
N LEU A 83 -5.14 -4.27 -3.15
CA LEU A 83 -5.65 -4.32 -1.76
C LEU A 83 -7.11 -4.78 -1.69
N ILE A 84 -7.92 -4.41 -2.69
CA ILE A 84 -9.31 -4.88 -2.83
C ILE A 84 -9.33 -6.38 -3.11
N GLU A 85 -8.56 -6.84 -4.10
CA GLU A 85 -8.44 -8.26 -4.46
C GLU A 85 -7.88 -9.10 -3.30
N GLY A 86 -6.91 -8.54 -2.56
CA GLY A 86 -6.37 -9.13 -1.33
C GLY A 86 -7.36 -9.20 -0.16
N GLY A 87 -8.53 -8.56 -0.28
CA GLY A 87 -9.59 -8.63 0.73
C GLY A 87 -9.24 -7.93 2.04
N VAL A 88 -8.38 -6.91 2.02
CA VAL A 88 -8.08 -6.08 3.19
C VAL A 88 -9.37 -5.39 3.66
N ALA A 89 -9.67 -5.44 4.96
CA ALA A 89 -10.90 -4.84 5.49
C ALA A 89 -10.72 -3.37 5.93
N ARG A 90 -9.49 -2.97 6.26
CA ARG A 90 -9.16 -1.62 6.73
C ARG A 90 -7.81 -1.17 6.19
N ALA A 91 -7.71 0.09 5.78
CA ALA A 91 -6.47 0.74 5.39
C ALA A 91 -6.22 2.00 6.24
N ILE A 92 -5.01 2.10 6.79
CA ILE A 92 -4.49 3.28 7.50
C ILE A 92 -3.41 3.88 6.62
N VAL A 93 -3.72 5.04 6.05
CA VAL A 93 -2.87 5.75 5.09
C VAL A 93 -2.10 6.84 5.83
N GLY A 94 -0.79 6.97 5.61
CA GLY A 94 0.01 7.98 6.31
C GLY A 94 -0.11 9.39 5.74
N LEU A 95 -0.30 9.50 4.42
CA LEU A 95 -0.40 10.76 3.69
C LEU A 95 -1.21 10.54 2.41
N GLU A 96 -2.11 11.47 2.09
CA GLU A 96 -2.78 11.53 0.78
C GLU A 96 -1.78 11.90 -0.33
N ASP A 97 -1.85 11.23 -1.48
CA ASP A 97 -0.83 11.40 -2.51
C ASP A 97 -1.01 12.74 -3.24
N PRO A 98 -0.02 13.65 -3.21
CA PRO A 98 -0.13 14.94 -3.91
C PRO A 98 -0.08 14.81 -5.45
N ASP A 99 0.26 13.64 -6.00
CA ASP A 99 0.27 13.41 -7.44
C ASP A 99 -1.17 13.53 -7.98
N PRO A 100 -1.45 14.42 -8.97
CA PRO A 100 -2.78 14.60 -9.53
C PRO A 100 -3.33 13.33 -10.21
N ARG A 101 -2.47 12.34 -10.48
CA ARG A 101 -2.85 11.02 -10.99
C ARG A 101 -3.38 10.08 -9.88
N THR A 102 -3.20 10.42 -8.62
CA THR A 102 -3.69 9.65 -7.47
C THR A 102 -4.61 10.52 -6.61
N ALA A 103 -4.12 11.59 -5.98
CA ALA A 103 -4.88 12.64 -5.25
C ALA A 103 -6.30 12.26 -4.80
N GLY A 104 -6.39 11.38 -3.81
CA GLY A 104 -7.64 10.94 -3.18
C GLY A 104 -8.42 9.85 -3.93
N ARG A 105 -8.04 9.51 -5.17
CA ARG A 105 -8.72 8.47 -5.97
C ARG A 105 -8.46 7.07 -5.46
N GLY A 106 -7.28 6.80 -4.87
CA GLY A 106 -6.96 5.52 -4.26
C GLY A 106 -7.80 5.29 -3.02
N ILE A 107 -7.86 6.29 -2.15
CA ILE A 107 -8.71 6.28 -0.96
C ILE A 107 -10.19 6.13 -1.35
N ALA A 108 -10.66 6.90 -2.32
CA ALA A 108 -12.04 6.82 -2.81
C ALA A 108 -12.37 5.42 -3.35
N ARG A 109 -11.46 4.81 -4.12
CA ARG A 109 -11.65 3.46 -4.67
C ARG A 109 -11.74 2.40 -3.57
N LEU A 110 -10.85 2.45 -2.58
CA LEU A 110 -10.89 1.53 -1.43
C LEU A 110 -12.23 1.67 -0.67
N ARG A 111 -12.66 2.90 -0.39
CA ARG A 111 -13.94 3.18 0.28
C ARG A 111 -15.14 2.65 -0.52
N ALA A 112 -15.13 2.85 -1.84
CA ALA A 112 -16.19 2.35 -2.72
C ALA A 112 -16.29 0.81 -2.72
N ALA A 113 -15.17 0.10 -2.50
CA ALA A 113 -15.13 -1.35 -2.33
C ALA A 113 -15.49 -1.82 -0.90
N GLY A 114 -15.90 -0.91 0.00
CA GLY A 114 -16.29 -1.24 1.38
C GLY A 114 -15.13 -1.31 2.38
N ILE A 115 -13.91 -0.97 1.97
CA ILE A 115 -12.74 -0.93 2.86
C ILE A 115 -12.82 0.32 3.73
N LYS A 116 -12.65 0.15 5.05
CA LYS A 116 -12.57 1.29 5.98
C LYS A 116 -11.23 2.00 5.81
N VAL A 117 -11.24 3.31 5.52
CA VAL A 117 -10.01 4.08 5.30
C VAL A 117 -9.90 5.27 6.24
N GLU A 118 -8.81 5.30 7.01
CA GLU A 118 -8.35 6.43 7.82
C GLU A 118 -7.03 6.98 7.24
N VAL A 119 -6.86 8.29 7.33
CA VAL A 119 -5.66 9.02 6.89
C VAL A 119 -5.08 9.76 8.09
#